data_AF-A0A7C3EW11-F1
#
_entry.id   AF-A0A7C3EW11-F1
#
_cell.length_a   1.000
_cell.length_b   1.000
_cell.length_c   1.000
_cell.angle_alpha   90.00
_cell.angle_beta   90.00
_cell.angle_gamma   90.00
#
_symmetry.space_group_name_H-M   'P 1'
#
loop_
_entity.id
_entity.type
_entity.pdbx_description
1 polymer ?
#
loop_
_entity_poly.entity_id
_entity_poly.type
_entity_poly.pdbx_seq_one_letter_code
_entity_poly.pdbx_strand_id
1 'polypeptide(L)'
;MVSQDTKSYKVDLPEAGEILSAKERQLQIEREELRRESQKKWVLTSLLLVFVLILLLGLVYSVYLVSEETRIKSKAESSALTRQVELANSYLFASPLKAKAGSNEKIRITVFLLDSKGLGVAGKSVVLGKDTNLEIEEVQPVTDDLGKALFDVSSSSANAYLIEASVDGKVLPQRVSVVFE
;
A
#
# COMPACT_ATOMS: atom_id res chain seq x y z
N MET A 1 54.16 89.09 35.69
CA MET A 1 53.87 87.88 36.47
C MET A 1 52.77 87.11 35.76
N VAL A 2 53.04 85.84 35.49
CA VAL A 2 52.19 84.84 34.86
C VAL A 2 51.00 84.51 35.77
N SER A 3 49.78 84.36 35.23
CA SER A 3 48.71 83.58 35.89
C SER A 3 47.58 83.20 34.92
N GLN A 4 47.62 81.92 34.55
CA GLN A 4 46.55 80.94 34.37
C GLN A 4 45.22 81.36 33.71
N ASP A 5 45.09 80.90 32.46
CA ASP A 5 44.20 79.80 32.05
C ASP A 5 42.85 79.66 32.76
N THR A 6 41.78 79.99 32.03
CA THR A 6 40.55 79.17 32.00
C THR A 6 39.85 79.43 30.67
N LYS A 7 40.05 78.52 29.72
CA LYS A 7 39.24 78.43 28.51
C LYS A 7 37.81 78.07 28.92
N SER A 8 36.94 79.08 29.07
CA SER A 8 35.51 78.88 29.35
C SER A 8 34.87 78.28 28.10
N TYR A 9 34.84 76.95 28.05
CA TYR A 9 34.01 76.19 27.12
C TYR A 9 32.56 76.48 27.51
N LYS A 10 31.92 77.44 26.84
CA LYS A 10 30.45 77.49 26.81
C LYS A 10 30.00 76.20 26.13
N VAL A 11 29.70 75.20 26.94
CA VAL A 11 28.86 74.10 26.50
C VAL A 11 27.48 74.73 26.37
N ASP A 12 27.09 75.08 25.16
CA ASP A 12 25.71 75.48 24.86
C ASP A 12 24.84 74.26 25.22
N LEU A 13 24.22 74.30 26.41
CA LEU A 13 23.27 73.28 26.80
C LEU A 13 22.07 73.41 25.85
N PRO A 14 21.68 72.34 25.14
CA PRO A 14 20.54 72.39 24.25
C PRO A 14 19.30 72.80 25.04
N GLU A 15 18.53 73.76 24.52
CA GLU A 15 17.28 74.20 25.12
C GLU A 15 16.33 73.01 25.28
N ALA A 16 15.62 72.94 26.41
CA ALA A 16 14.74 71.81 26.73
C ALA A 16 13.72 71.47 25.63
N GLY A 17 13.34 72.45 24.81
CA GLY A 17 12.46 72.25 23.64
C GLY A 17 13.09 71.44 22.51
N GLU A 18 14.40 71.57 22.26
CA GLU A 18 15.09 70.80 21.22
C GLU A 18 15.24 69.32 21.61
N ILE A 19 15.48 69.05 22.90
CA ILE A 19 15.60 67.68 23.43
C ILE A 19 14.27 66.94 23.32
N LEU A 20 13.14 67.62 23.60
CA LEU A 20 11.80 67.05 23.47
C LEU A 20 11.46 66.72 22.00
N SER A 21 11.75 67.65 21.08
CA SER A 21 11.56 67.44 19.64
C SER A 21 12.42 66.28 19.11
N ALA A 22 13.66 66.18 19.55
CA ALA A 22 14.54 65.07 19.17
C ALA A 22 14.04 63.72 19.72
N LYS A 23 13.53 63.69 20.96
CA LYS A 23 12.97 62.48 21.59
C LYS A 23 11.70 62.00 20.92
N GLU A 24 10.81 62.90 20.52
CA GLU A 24 9.61 62.56 19.76
C GLU A 24 9.94 61.98 18.39
N ARG A 25 10.95 62.54 17.71
CA ARG A 25 11.45 62.00 16.43
C ARG A 25 12.04 60.61 16.58
N GLN A 26 12.86 60.38 17.62
CA GLN A 26 13.41 59.05 17.89
C GLN A 26 12.32 58.03 18.19
N LEU A 27 11.31 58.42 18.97
CA LEU A 27 10.20 57.55 19.32
C LEU A 27 9.28 57.25 18.13
N GLN A 28 9.15 58.18 17.17
CA GLN A 28 8.48 57.92 15.89
C GLN A 28 9.27 56.92 15.03
N ILE A 29 10.59 57.07 14.93
CA ILE A 29 11.45 56.16 14.17
C ILE A 29 11.40 54.74 14.77
N GLU A 30 11.52 54.61 16.10
CA GLU A 30 11.46 53.33 16.79
C GLU A 30 10.10 52.62 16.56
N ARG A 31 8.99 53.38 16.60
CA ARG A 31 7.66 52.84 16.29
C ARG A 31 7.54 52.36 14.85
N GLU A 32 8.13 53.08 13.89
CA GLU A 32 8.14 52.66 12.49
C GLU A 32 9.00 51.41 12.26
N GLU A 33 10.16 51.31 12.92
CA GLU A 33 11.03 50.14 12.86
C GLU A 33 10.35 48.90 13.47
N LEU A 34 9.76 49.03 14.65
CA LEU A 34 8.99 47.96 15.29
C LEU A 34 7.80 47.52 14.43
N ARG A 35 7.11 48.47 13.78
CA ARG A 35 6.01 48.16 12.86
C ARG A 35 6.51 47.45 11.62
N ARG A 36 7.66 47.83 11.05
CA ARG A 36 8.28 47.13 9.91
C ARG A 36 8.78 45.74 10.27
N GLU A 37 9.40 45.58 11.44
CA GLU A 37 9.82 44.27 11.95
C GLU A 37 8.63 43.35 12.18
N SER A 38 7.59 43.87 12.85
CA SER A 38 6.36 43.12 13.11
C SER A 38 5.65 42.78 11.81
N GLN A 39 5.53 43.72 10.86
CA GLN A 39 4.99 43.45 9.53
C GLN A 39 5.79 42.38 8.79
N LYS A 40 7.13 42.46 8.78
CA LYS A 40 7.99 41.44 8.15
C LYS A 40 7.81 40.07 8.82
N LYS A 41 7.79 40.02 10.16
CA LYS A 41 7.59 38.78 10.92
C LYS A 41 6.22 38.17 10.64
N TRP A 42 5.16 38.96 10.60
CA TRP A 42 3.81 38.51 10.24
C TRP A 42 3.68 38.04 8.80
N VAL A 43 4.33 38.73 7.85
CA VAL A 43 4.38 38.30 6.45
C VAL A 43 5.19 37.02 6.30
N LEU A 44 6.33 36.89 6.98
CA LEU A 44 7.16 35.69 6.99
C LEU A 44 6.45 34.49 7.62
N THR A 45 5.76 34.66 8.75
CA THR A 45 5.00 33.58 9.40
C THR A 45 3.78 33.19 8.56
N SER A 46 3.09 34.15 7.95
CA SER A 46 1.98 33.88 7.02
C SER A 46 2.46 33.12 5.79
N LEU A 47 3.60 33.51 5.19
CA LEU A 47 4.21 32.82 4.05
C LEU A 47 4.61 31.39 4.42
N LEU A 48 5.23 31.19 5.60
CA LEU A 48 5.61 29.86 6.10
C LEU A 48 4.36 28.99 6.33
N LEU A 49 3.29 29.55 6.89
CA LEU A 49 2.04 28.82 7.13
C LEU A 49 1.38 28.39 5.82
N VAL A 50 1.35 29.27 4.82
CA VAL A 50 0.85 28.95 3.47
C VAL A 50 1.72 27.87 2.81
N PHE A 51 3.04 27.94 2.94
CA PHE A 51 3.95 26.91 2.41
C PHE A 51 3.71 25.53 3.06
N VAL A 52 3.55 25.50 4.39
CA VAL A 52 3.21 24.27 5.12
C VAL A 52 1.83 23.74 4.70
N LEU A 53 0.85 24.62 4.52
CA LEU A 53 -0.49 24.23 4.05
C LEU A 53 -0.44 23.57 2.66
N ILE A 54 0.35 24.14 1.74
CA ILE A 54 0.53 23.58 0.39
C ILE A 54 1.19 22.19 0.47
N LEU A 55 2.21 22.02 1.32
CA LEU A 55 2.84 20.71 1.52
C LEU A 55 1.86 19.67 2.08
N LEU A 56 1.02 20.06 3.04
CA LEU A 56 0.01 19.16 3.62
C LEU A 56 -1.05 18.77 2.58
N LEU A 57 -1.53 19.74 1.78
CA LEU A 57 -2.48 19.46 0.70
C LEU A 57 -1.87 18.55 -0.37
N GLY A 58 -0.61 18.76 -0.74
CA GLY A 58 0.11 17.91 -1.68
C GLY A 58 0.28 16.47 -1.19
N LEU A 59 0.55 16.28 0.11
CA LEU A 59 0.66 14.95 0.72
C LEU A 59 -0.68 14.21 0.68
N VAL A 60 -1.77 14.88 1.07
CA VAL A 60 -3.13 14.31 0.99
C VAL A 60 -3.50 13.96 -0.44
N TYR A 61 -3.20 14.85 -1.40
CA TYR A 61 -3.45 14.60 -2.82
C TYR A 61 -2.63 13.42 -3.37
N SER A 62 -1.36 13.30 -2.95
CA SER A 62 -0.53 12.14 -3.30
C SER A 62 -1.09 10.83 -2.76
N VAL A 63 -1.58 10.80 -1.52
CA VAL A 63 -2.21 9.61 -0.94
C VAL A 63 -3.52 9.29 -1.66
N TYR A 64 -4.29 10.31 -2.03
CA TYR A 64 -5.52 10.14 -2.82
C TYR A 64 -5.23 9.44 -4.16
N LEU A 65 -4.23 9.90 -4.91
CA LEU A 65 -3.81 9.26 -6.17
C LEU A 65 -3.35 7.80 -5.96
N VAL A 66 -2.55 7.54 -4.92
CA VAL A 66 -2.09 6.18 -4.58
C VAL A 66 -3.24 5.27 -4.12
N SER A 67 -4.25 5.83 -3.45
CA SER A 67 -5.42 5.07 -3.02
C SER A 67 -6.35 4.68 -4.18
N GLU A 68 -6.33 5.41 -5.29
CA GLU A 68 -6.98 4.99 -6.54
C GLU A 68 -6.19 3.86 -7.24
N GLU A 69 -4.86 3.86 -7.18
CA GLU A 69 -4.01 2.93 -7.95
C GLU A 69 -3.52 1.67 -7.20
N THR A 70 -3.64 1.59 -5.88
CA THR A 70 -3.27 0.37 -5.12
C THR A 70 -4.26 -0.79 -5.27
N ARG A 71 -5.34 -0.59 -6.03
CA ARG A 71 -6.05 -1.68 -6.70
C ARG A 71 -5.42 -1.93 -8.06
N ILE A 72 -4.19 -2.46 -8.06
CA ILE A 72 -3.69 -3.18 -9.24
C ILE A 72 -4.47 -4.51 -9.31
N LYS A 73 -5.76 -4.42 -9.66
CA LYS A 73 -6.45 -5.46 -10.38
C LYS A 73 -5.88 -5.37 -11.78
N SER A 74 -4.90 -6.23 -12.06
CA SER A 74 -4.41 -6.40 -13.43
C SER A 74 -5.63 -6.58 -14.33
N LYS A 75 -5.88 -5.62 -15.23
CA LYS A 75 -7.02 -5.62 -16.16
C LYS A 75 -6.85 -6.67 -17.27
N ALA A 76 -6.41 -7.87 -16.92
CA ALA A 76 -6.50 -9.08 -17.75
C ALA A 76 -7.77 -9.89 -17.45
N GLU A 77 -8.61 -9.46 -16.49
CA GLU A 77 -9.85 -10.13 -16.08
C GLU A 77 -10.84 -10.35 -17.26
N SER A 78 -10.89 -9.47 -18.27
CA SER A 78 -11.89 -9.57 -19.34
C SER A 78 -11.64 -10.69 -20.35
N SER A 79 -10.41 -11.18 -20.48
CA SER A 79 -10.10 -12.33 -21.35
C SER A 79 -10.07 -13.65 -20.59
N ALA A 80 -9.65 -13.65 -19.31
CA ALA A 80 -9.50 -14.89 -18.54
C ALA A 80 -10.80 -15.69 -18.38
N LEU A 81 -11.95 -15.02 -18.23
CA LEU A 81 -13.27 -15.65 -18.10
C LEU A 81 -13.82 -16.23 -19.42
N THR A 82 -13.35 -15.71 -20.57
CA THR A 82 -13.81 -16.16 -21.90
C THR A 82 -12.83 -17.14 -22.56
N ARG A 83 -11.67 -17.40 -21.92
CA ARG A 83 -10.69 -18.37 -22.44
C ARG A 83 -11.24 -19.77 -22.37
N GLN A 84 -11.04 -20.51 -23.45
CA GLN A 84 -11.36 -21.93 -23.51
C GLN A 84 -10.26 -22.71 -22.79
N VAL A 85 -10.68 -23.61 -21.90
CA VAL A 85 -9.77 -24.51 -21.18
C VAL A 85 -9.22 -25.54 -22.16
N GLU A 86 -7.89 -25.68 -22.18
CA GLU A 86 -7.19 -26.75 -22.87
C GLU A 86 -6.77 -27.82 -21.85
N LEU A 87 -7.46 -28.96 -21.86
CA LEU A 87 -7.28 -30.00 -20.85
C LEU A 87 -5.89 -30.63 -20.90
N ALA A 88 -5.29 -30.72 -22.09
CA ALA A 88 -3.95 -31.27 -22.25
C ALA A 88 -2.85 -30.40 -21.61
N ASN A 89 -3.10 -29.11 -21.48
CA ASN A 89 -2.18 -28.17 -20.83
C ASN A 89 -2.47 -28.02 -19.33
N SER A 90 -3.67 -28.41 -18.90
CA SER A 90 -4.10 -28.28 -17.51
C SER A 90 -3.57 -29.44 -16.68
N TYR A 91 -3.23 -29.17 -15.42
CA TYR A 91 -2.61 -30.15 -14.53
C TYR A 91 -3.07 -30.00 -13.08
N LEU A 92 -2.79 -31.02 -12.27
CA LEU A 92 -2.92 -30.94 -10.83
C LEU A 92 -1.72 -31.58 -10.12
N PHE A 93 -1.45 -31.13 -8.91
CA PHE A 93 -0.48 -31.75 -8.02
C PHE A 93 -0.97 -31.71 -6.57
N ALA A 94 -0.31 -32.52 -5.75
CA ALA A 94 -0.60 -32.67 -4.33
C ALA A 94 0.62 -32.29 -3.50
N SER A 95 0.40 -31.63 -2.36
CA SER A 95 1.46 -31.31 -1.40
C SER A 95 0.90 -31.31 0.03
N PRO A 96 1.47 -32.11 0.95
CA PRO A 96 2.44 -33.19 0.72
C PRO A 96 1.85 -34.36 -0.10
N LEU A 97 2.66 -35.32 -0.56
CA LEU A 97 2.17 -36.55 -1.22
C LEU A 97 1.75 -37.64 -0.23
N LYS A 98 2.09 -37.46 1.06
CA LYS A 98 1.81 -38.40 2.13
C LYS A 98 1.26 -37.65 3.34
N ALA A 99 0.30 -38.27 4.02
CA ALA A 99 -0.26 -37.79 5.28
C ALA A 99 -0.70 -38.99 6.13
N LYS A 100 -0.88 -38.77 7.42
CA LYS A 100 -1.35 -39.82 8.32
C LYS A 100 -2.86 -40.05 8.18
N ALA A 101 -3.29 -41.30 8.08
CA ALA A 101 -4.69 -41.68 8.05
C ALA A 101 -5.35 -41.52 9.43
N GLY A 102 -6.58 -41.02 9.46
CA GLY A 102 -7.37 -40.85 10.70
C GLY A 102 -6.84 -39.78 11.66
N SER A 103 -5.82 -39.03 11.25
CA SER A 103 -5.45 -37.77 11.89
C SER A 103 -6.12 -36.60 11.15
N ASN A 104 -6.09 -35.40 11.72
CA ASN A 104 -6.55 -34.19 11.03
C ASN A 104 -5.53 -33.68 9.99
N GLU A 105 -4.59 -34.52 9.55
CA GLU A 105 -3.65 -34.16 8.49
C GLU A 105 -4.34 -34.13 7.13
N LYS A 106 -3.97 -33.12 6.34
CA LYS A 106 -4.58 -32.85 5.04
C LYS A 106 -3.51 -32.78 3.97
N ILE A 107 -3.85 -33.30 2.80
CA ILE A 107 -3.08 -33.14 1.58
C ILE A 107 -3.74 -32.06 0.74
N ARG A 108 -2.99 -31.01 0.40
CA ARG A 108 -3.50 -29.94 -0.46
C ARG A 108 -3.36 -30.33 -1.91
N ILE A 109 -4.48 -30.37 -2.61
CA ILE A 109 -4.56 -30.53 -4.06
C ILE A 109 -4.66 -29.14 -4.69
N THR A 110 -3.74 -28.85 -5.59
CA THR A 110 -3.77 -27.62 -6.40
C THR A 110 -3.98 -27.99 -7.85
N VAL A 111 -5.03 -27.43 -8.45
CA VAL A 111 -5.39 -27.64 -9.86
C VAL A 111 -5.12 -26.35 -10.62
N PHE A 112 -4.46 -26.45 -11.77
CA PHE A 112 -4.21 -25.35 -12.70
C PHE A 112 -4.94 -25.62 -14.02
N LEU A 113 -5.90 -24.76 -14.35
CA LEU A 113 -6.58 -24.75 -15.64
C LEU A 113 -5.94 -23.74 -16.57
N LEU A 114 -5.41 -24.24 -17.68
CA LEU A 114 -4.69 -23.45 -18.66
C LEU A 114 -5.41 -23.45 -20.02
N ASP A 115 -5.19 -22.40 -20.80
CA ASP A 115 -5.62 -22.33 -22.20
C ASP A 115 -4.56 -22.95 -23.14
N SER A 116 -4.83 -22.89 -24.44
CA SER A 116 -3.91 -23.41 -25.48
C SER A 116 -2.55 -22.71 -25.54
N LYS A 117 -2.41 -21.55 -24.88
CA LYS A 117 -1.17 -20.76 -24.78
C LYS A 117 -0.46 -20.94 -23.43
N GLY A 118 -1.01 -21.77 -22.53
CA GLY A 118 -0.47 -21.97 -21.19
C GLY A 118 -0.83 -20.86 -20.20
N LEU A 119 -1.81 -20.00 -20.51
CA LEU A 119 -2.28 -18.96 -19.60
C LEU A 119 -3.42 -19.48 -18.72
N GLY A 120 -3.47 -19.01 -17.47
CA GLY A 120 -4.54 -19.33 -16.53
C GLY A 120 -5.93 -18.94 -17.04
N VAL A 121 -6.90 -19.84 -16.79
CA VAL A 121 -8.33 -19.64 -17.08
C VAL A 121 -9.10 -19.48 -15.78
N ALA A 122 -9.65 -18.29 -15.56
CA ALA A 122 -10.35 -17.92 -14.33
C ALA A 122 -11.84 -18.28 -14.36
N GLY A 123 -12.46 -18.34 -13.18
CA GLY A 123 -13.92 -18.46 -13.03
C GLY A 123 -14.49 -19.83 -13.40
N LYS A 124 -13.65 -20.87 -13.50
CA LYS A 124 -14.06 -22.23 -13.82
C LYS A 124 -14.24 -23.04 -12.55
N SER A 125 -15.37 -23.74 -12.44
CA SER A 125 -15.65 -24.66 -11.34
C SER A 125 -14.93 -25.98 -11.58
N VAL A 126 -14.04 -26.33 -10.67
CA VAL A 126 -13.29 -27.59 -10.64
C VAL A 126 -13.95 -28.52 -9.64
N VAL A 127 -14.05 -29.80 -10.00
CA VAL A 127 -14.57 -30.85 -9.14
C VAL A 127 -13.56 -31.98 -9.07
N LEU A 128 -13.16 -32.38 -7.85
CA LEU A 128 -12.34 -33.57 -7.64
C LEU A 128 -13.18 -34.85 -7.68
N GLY A 129 -12.58 -35.93 -8.16
CA GLY A 129 -13.18 -37.27 -8.13
C GLY A 129 -13.52 -37.68 -6.70
N LYS A 130 -14.75 -38.18 -6.50
CA LYS A 130 -15.22 -38.62 -5.19
C LYS A 130 -14.84 -40.08 -4.94
N ASP A 131 -14.13 -40.33 -3.83
CA ASP A 131 -13.93 -41.66 -3.25
C ASP A 131 -14.64 -41.71 -1.89
N THR A 132 -15.28 -42.82 -1.55
CA THR A 132 -16.02 -42.97 -0.29
C THR A 132 -15.14 -42.89 0.95
N ASN A 133 -13.84 -43.15 0.83
CA ASN A 133 -12.89 -43.13 1.94
C ASN A 133 -12.14 -41.80 2.06
N LEU A 134 -12.36 -40.88 1.11
CA LEU A 134 -11.76 -39.56 1.12
C LEU A 134 -12.78 -38.50 1.55
N GLU A 135 -12.34 -37.61 2.42
CA GLU A 135 -13.04 -36.38 2.74
C GLU A 135 -12.37 -35.23 1.98
N ILE A 136 -13.15 -34.54 1.16
CA ILE A 136 -12.67 -33.45 0.29
C ILE A 136 -13.29 -32.14 0.78
N GLU A 137 -12.44 -31.22 1.20
CA GLU A 137 -12.80 -29.85 1.56
C GLU A 137 -12.55 -28.90 0.39
N GLU A 138 -13.62 -28.25 -0.07
CA GLU A 138 -13.57 -27.27 -1.16
C GLU A 138 -13.09 -25.89 -0.65
N VAL A 139 -11.78 -25.72 -0.51
CA VAL A 139 -11.17 -24.46 -0.04
C VAL A 139 -11.38 -23.33 -1.06
N GLN A 140 -11.13 -23.62 -2.35
CA GLN A 140 -11.35 -22.70 -3.46
C GLN A 140 -11.69 -23.50 -4.73
N PRO A 141 -12.95 -23.93 -4.90
CA PRO A 141 -13.35 -24.79 -6.02
C PRO A 141 -13.44 -24.05 -7.36
N VAL A 142 -13.44 -22.71 -7.35
CA VAL A 142 -13.45 -21.87 -8.56
C VAL A 142 -12.05 -21.34 -8.83
N THR A 143 -11.59 -21.42 -10.08
CA THR A 143 -10.27 -20.94 -10.47
C THR A 143 -10.12 -19.42 -10.35
N ASP A 144 -8.96 -18.99 -9.86
CA ASP A 144 -8.57 -17.58 -9.82
C ASP A 144 -7.98 -17.07 -11.16
N ASP A 145 -7.47 -15.84 -11.18
CA ASP A 145 -6.85 -15.21 -12.36
C ASP A 145 -5.64 -15.98 -12.93
N LEU A 146 -5.01 -16.84 -12.13
CA LEU A 146 -3.91 -17.71 -12.55
C LEU A 146 -4.40 -19.11 -12.98
N GLY A 147 -5.71 -19.34 -13.00
CA GLY A 147 -6.30 -20.64 -13.28
C GLY A 147 -6.21 -21.62 -12.12
N LYS A 148 -5.94 -21.14 -10.90
CA LYS A 148 -5.66 -21.99 -9.73
C LYS A 148 -6.94 -22.29 -8.95
N ALA A 149 -7.21 -23.56 -8.66
CA ALA A 149 -8.22 -24.04 -7.71
C ALA A 149 -7.58 -24.89 -6.60
N LEU A 150 -8.12 -24.83 -5.39
CA LEU A 150 -7.55 -25.45 -4.19
C LEU A 150 -8.56 -26.34 -3.48
N PHE A 151 -8.10 -27.51 -3.07
CA PHE A 151 -8.85 -28.47 -2.28
C PHE A 151 -7.95 -29.07 -1.22
N ASP A 152 -8.50 -29.36 -0.05
CA ASP A 152 -7.80 -30.13 0.96
C ASP A 152 -8.46 -31.51 1.09
N VAL A 153 -7.64 -32.56 1.11
CA VAL A 153 -8.12 -33.94 1.16
C VAL A 153 -7.58 -34.61 2.40
N SER A 154 -8.45 -35.30 3.13
CA SER A 154 -8.12 -36.17 4.27
C SER A 154 -8.73 -37.56 4.09
N SER A 155 -8.20 -38.54 4.81
CA SER A 155 -8.69 -39.91 4.79
C SER A 155 -8.65 -40.51 6.19
N SER A 156 -9.67 -41.29 6.54
CA SER A 156 -9.66 -42.14 7.74
C SER A 156 -9.01 -43.50 7.51
N SER A 157 -8.82 -43.88 6.24
CA SER A 157 -8.32 -45.20 5.84
C SER A 157 -6.94 -45.09 5.20
N ALA A 158 -5.98 -45.88 5.70
CA ALA A 158 -4.63 -45.96 5.17
C ALA A 158 -4.63 -46.68 3.80
N ASN A 159 -4.40 -45.92 2.73
CA ASN A 159 -4.34 -46.43 1.37
C ASN A 159 -3.69 -45.42 0.42
N ALA A 160 -3.33 -45.87 -0.78
CA ALA A 160 -3.00 -45.00 -1.89
C ALA A 160 -4.28 -44.64 -2.67
N TYR A 161 -4.48 -43.35 -2.92
CA TYR A 161 -5.62 -42.84 -3.68
C TYR A 161 -5.14 -42.10 -4.91
N LEU A 162 -5.85 -42.32 -6.03
CA LEU A 162 -5.62 -41.62 -7.28
C LEU A 162 -6.61 -40.46 -7.39
N ILE A 163 -6.11 -39.24 -7.27
CA ILE A 163 -6.93 -38.03 -7.35
C ILE A 163 -7.08 -37.60 -8.81
N GLU A 164 -8.33 -37.43 -9.21
CA GLU A 164 -8.74 -36.91 -10.50
C GLU A 164 -9.42 -35.55 -10.32
N ALA A 165 -9.28 -34.66 -11.30
CA ALA A 165 -9.99 -33.39 -11.35
C ALA A 165 -10.79 -33.29 -12.64
N SER A 166 -11.90 -32.57 -12.59
CA SER A 166 -12.75 -32.33 -13.75
C SER A 166 -13.23 -30.89 -13.80
N VAL A 167 -13.49 -30.38 -14.99
CA VAL A 167 -14.04 -29.05 -15.27
C VAL A 167 -15.05 -29.17 -16.40
N ASP A 168 -16.22 -28.52 -16.25
CA ASP A 168 -17.31 -28.57 -17.24
C ASP A 168 -17.67 -30.00 -17.68
N GLY A 169 -17.59 -30.97 -16.75
CA GLY A 169 -17.87 -32.40 -17.00
C GLY A 169 -16.76 -33.18 -17.71
N LYS A 170 -15.61 -32.56 -18.00
CA LYS A 170 -14.46 -33.22 -18.63
C LYS A 170 -13.34 -33.45 -17.62
N VAL A 171 -12.81 -34.66 -17.61
CA VAL A 171 -11.73 -35.06 -16.70
C VAL A 171 -10.37 -34.61 -17.25
N LEU A 172 -9.51 -34.12 -16.37
CA LEU A 172 -8.13 -33.79 -16.72
C LEU A 172 -7.34 -35.08 -17.01
N PRO A 173 -6.45 -35.08 -18.02
CA PRO A 173 -5.65 -36.26 -18.35
C PRO A 173 -4.61 -36.58 -17.27
N GLN A 174 -4.11 -35.56 -16.56
CA GLN A 174 -3.20 -35.74 -15.45
C GLN A 174 -3.95 -36.17 -14.19
N ARG A 175 -3.34 -37.08 -13.43
CA ARG A 175 -3.82 -37.57 -12.13
C ARG A 175 -2.66 -37.56 -11.15
N VAL A 176 -2.95 -37.48 -9.85
CA VAL A 176 -1.92 -37.53 -8.81
C VAL A 176 -2.23 -38.63 -7.80
N SER A 177 -1.21 -39.45 -7.49
CA SER A 177 -1.32 -40.46 -6.44
C SER A 177 -0.90 -39.85 -5.11
N VAL A 178 -1.75 -39.97 -4.10
CA VAL A 178 -1.50 -39.56 -2.72
C VAL A 178 -1.60 -40.78 -1.80
N VAL A 179 -0.85 -40.80 -0.71
CA VAL A 179 -0.84 -41.94 0.22
C VAL A 179 -1.23 -41.47 1.62
N PHE A 180 -2.20 -42.14 2.21
CA PHE A 180 -2.49 -42.03 3.63
C PHE A 180 -1.96 -43.28 4.35
N GLU A 181 -1.16 -43.10 5.41
CA GLU A 181 -0.50 -44.18 6.16
C GLU A 181 -0.82 -44.17 7.66
#